data_AF-A0A947J4T5-F1
#
_entry.id   AF-A0A947J4T5-F1
#
_cell.length_a   1.000
_cell.length_b   1.000
_cell.length_c   1.000
_cell.angle_alpha   90.00
_cell.angle_beta   90.00
_cell.angle_gamma   90.00
#
_symmetry.space_group_name_H-M   'P 1'
#
loop_
_entity.id
_entity.type
_entity.pdbx_description
1 polymer ?
#
loop_
_entity_poly.entity_id
_entity_poly.type
_entity_poly.pdbx_seq_one_letter_code
_entity_poly.pdbx_strand_id
1 'polypeptide(L)'
;MEDTNYKVALSLMLKSMEAGHYDANKLVNHQRILTLGPTPPVLLDIGLQPLPIAMTGKVVDKCYFDHGVTKSVLEKAYQIIAAPKALYRSTTVGCLIMTYEIRRADPLIVSIHPQKQLGGRKDFYNTVASMYYKENDPETRWTKQGLLLWSAQQK
;
A
#
# COMPACT_ATOMS: atom_id res chain seq x y z
N MET A 1 -15.22 2.61 0.12
CA MET A 1 -15.35 3.39 -1.13
C MET A 1 -14.05 4.12 -1.35
N GLU A 2 -13.46 4.04 -2.54
CA GLU A 2 -12.21 4.75 -2.86
C GLU A 2 -12.39 6.28 -2.70
N ASP A 3 -11.34 6.98 -2.27
CA ASP A 3 -11.28 8.44 -2.26
C ASP A 3 -11.31 8.97 -3.71
N THR A 4 -12.30 9.79 -4.02
CA THR A 4 -12.53 10.31 -5.38
C THR A 4 -11.38 11.18 -5.91
N ASN A 5 -10.58 11.76 -5.02
CA ASN A 5 -9.47 12.64 -5.38
C ASN A 5 -8.15 11.87 -5.55
N TYR A 6 -8.08 10.61 -5.12
CA TYR A 6 -6.84 9.83 -5.07
C TYR A 6 -6.11 9.80 -6.42
N LYS A 7 -6.80 9.41 -7.49
CA LYS A 7 -6.19 9.22 -8.82
C LYS A 7 -5.69 10.53 -9.43
N VAL A 8 -6.43 11.62 -9.21
CA VAL A 8 -6.03 12.96 -9.67
C VAL A 8 -4.79 13.42 -8.90
N ALA A 9 -4.80 13.29 -7.58
CA ALA A 9 -3.66 13.63 -6.72
C ALA A 9 -2.41 12.82 -7.08
N LEU A 10 -2.55 11.51 -7.29
CA LEU A 10 -1.48 10.62 -7.73
C LEU A 10 -0.91 11.05 -9.09
N SER A 11 -1.78 11.32 -10.06
CA SER A 11 -1.35 11.75 -11.41
C SER A 11 -0.60 13.07 -11.38
N LEU A 12 -1.04 14.05 -10.61
CA LEU A 12 -0.34 15.33 -10.45
C LEU A 12 1.00 15.15 -9.74
N MET A 13 1.04 14.27 -8.72
CA MET A 13 2.25 13.98 -7.98
C MET A 13 3.30 13.29 -8.84
N LEU A 14 2.94 12.24 -9.60
CA LEU A 14 3.87 11.55 -10.48
C LEU A 14 4.41 12.49 -11.56
N LYS A 15 3.55 13.30 -12.20
CA LYS A 15 4.00 14.33 -13.15
C LYS A 15 5.00 15.31 -12.53
N SER A 16 4.76 15.74 -11.28
CA SER A 16 5.66 16.61 -10.53
C SER A 16 7.00 15.94 -10.21
N MET A 17 6.99 14.65 -9.86
CA MET A 17 8.20 13.86 -9.60
C MET A 17 9.00 13.60 -10.88
N GLU A 18 8.35 13.25 -11.97
CA GLU A 18 8.97 13.02 -13.29
C GLU A 18 9.59 14.30 -13.88
N ALA A 19 8.98 15.46 -13.62
CA ALA A 19 9.53 16.77 -14.01
C ALA A 19 10.69 17.25 -13.10
N GLY A 20 10.94 16.56 -11.98
CA GLY A 20 11.74 17.05 -10.86
C GLY A 20 13.24 16.79 -11.00
N HIS A 21 13.94 17.70 -11.68
CA HIS A 21 15.42 17.82 -11.72
C HIS A 21 16.05 18.46 -10.44
N TYR A 22 15.28 18.76 -9.38
CA TYR A 22 15.74 19.48 -8.19
C TYR A 22 15.26 18.88 -6.86
N ASP A 23 16.17 18.74 -5.88
CA ASP A 23 15.95 18.11 -4.56
C ASP A 23 14.81 18.73 -3.72
N ALA A 24 14.52 20.03 -3.88
CA ALA A 24 13.46 20.71 -3.15
C ALA A 24 12.05 20.18 -3.52
N ASN A 25 11.82 19.86 -4.79
CA ASN A 25 10.53 19.30 -5.25
C ASN A 25 10.32 17.88 -4.72
N LYS A 26 11.41 17.13 -4.54
CA LYS A 26 11.37 15.79 -3.95
C LYS A 26 10.89 15.84 -2.50
N LEU A 27 11.42 16.76 -1.68
CA LEU A 27 11.01 16.93 -0.28
C LEU A 27 9.54 17.32 -0.15
N VAL A 28 9.07 18.27 -0.95
CA VAL A 28 7.66 18.71 -0.93
C VAL A 28 6.72 17.56 -1.32
N ASN A 29 7.05 16.83 -2.37
CA ASN A 29 6.25 15.68 -2.79
C ASN A 29 6.24 14.57 -1.72
N HIS A 30 7.36 14.32 -1.06
CA HIS A 30 7.49 13.27 -0.04
C HIS A 30 6.58 13.47 1.18
N GLN A 31 6.27 14.73 1.52
CA GLN A 31 5.42 15.08 2.65
C GLN A 31 3.91 15.00 2.33
N ARG A 32 3.53 14.96 1.05
CA ARG A 32 2.12 14.86 0.65
C ARG A 32 1.53 13.53 1.08
N ILE A 33 0.33 13.56 1.64
CA ILE A 33 -0.43 12.38 2.03
C ILE A 33 -1.51 12.16 0.98
N LEU A 34 -1.57 10.97 0.39
CA LEU A 34 -2.69 10.54 -0.44
C LEU A 34 -3.55 9.59 0.37
N THR A 35 -4.78 10.00 0.64
CA THR A 35 -5.81 9.12 1.18
C THR A 35 -6.34 8.24 0.05
N LEU A 36 -6.42 6.92 0.30
CA LEU A 36 -6.92 5.93 -0.66
C LEU A 36 -8.41 5.64 -0.44
N GLY A 37 -8.86 5.65 0.82
CA GLY A 37 -10.23 5.32 1.21
C GLY A 37 -10.30 4.75 2.63
N PRO A 38 -11.48 4.32 3.11
CA PRO A 38 -11.66 3.72 4.43
C PRO A 38 -11.09 2.30 4.47
N THR A 39 -10.67 1.85 5.65
CA THR A 39 -10.19 0.47 5.85
C THR A 39 -11.26 -0.57 5.44
N PRO A 40 -10.94 -1.48 4.50
CA PRO A 40 -11.85 -2.54 4.07
C PRO A 40 -12.22 -3.51 5.21
N PRO A 41 -13.40 -4.14 5.17
CA PRO A 41 -13.86 -5.07 6.22
C PRO A 41 -12.86 -6.17 6.55
N VAL A 42 -12.24 -6.79 5.55
CA VAL A 42 -11.24 -7.87 5.75
C VAL A 42 -10.04 -7.44 6.59
N LEU A 43 -9.69 -6.15 6.57
CA LEU A 43 -8.62 -5.59 7.41
C LEU A 43 -9.12 -5.26 8.81
N LEU A 44 -10.38 -4.86 8.97
CA LEU A 44 -11.02 -4.67 10.28
C LEU A 44 -11.12 -6.01 11.03
N ASP A 45 -11.46 -7.08 10.32
CA ASP A 45 -11.62 -8.43 10.88
C ASP A 45 -10.32 -8.98 11.50
N ILE A 46 -9.15 -8.53 11.00
CA ILE A 46 -7.84 -8.87 11.58
C ILE A 46 -7.36 -7.85 12.63
N GLY A 47 -8.21 -6.90 13.02
CA GLY A 47 -7.98 -5.97 14.12
C GLY A 47 -7.41 -4.60 13.74
N LEU A 48 -7.38 -4.20 12.46
CA LEU A 48 -7.04 -2.82 12.12
C LEU A 48 -8.16 -1.88 12.59
N GLN A 49 -7.78 -0.71 13.10
CA GLN A 49 -8.72 0.32 13.52
C GLN A 49 -9.46 0.91 12.31
N PRO A 50 -10.70 1.43 12.47
CA PRO A 50 -11.47 2.06 11.40
C PRO A 50 -10.94 3.45 11.03
N LEU A 51 -9.66 3.52 10.67
CA LEU A 51 -8.96 4.72 10.21
C LEU A 51 -8.85 4.69 8.68
N PRO A 52 -8.78 5.84 8.00
CA PRO A 52 -8.53 5.87 6.57
C PRO A 52 -7.18 5.21 6.22
N ILE A 53 -7.13 4.57 5.05
CA ILE A 53 -5.90 4.10 4.45
C ILE A 53 -5.26 5.25 3.67
N ALA A 54 -3.97 5.46 3.90
CA ALA A 54 -3.21 6.48 3.19
C ALA A 54 -1.79 6.02 2.85
N MET A 55 -1.14 6.73 1.94
CA MET A 55 0.28 6.59 1.66
C MET A 55 0.91 7.97 1.48
N THR A 56 2.18 8.12 1.83
CA THR A 56 2.89 9.38 1.58
C THR A 56 3.48 9.40 0.18
N GLY A 57 3.78 10.59 -0.34
CA GLY A 57 4.47 10.72 -1.62
C GLY A 57 5.86 10.07 -1.60
N LYS A 58 6.51 9.96 -0.43
CA LYS A 58 7.75 9.17 -0.29
C LYS A 58 7.53 7.69 -0.61
N VAL A 59 6.39 7.13 -0.21
CA VAL A 59 6.02 5.75 -0.54
C VAL A 59 5.70 5.64 -2.02
N VAL A 60 4.96 6.60 -2.60
CA VAL A 60 4.69 6.64 -4.04
C VAL A 60 5.99 6.64 -4.86
N ASP A 61 6.92 7.54 -4.53
CA ASP A 61 8.24 7.67 -5.17
C ASP A 61 8.99 6.33 -5.16
N LYS A 62 9.12 5.72 -3.97
CA LYS A 62 9.78 4.42 -3.80
C LYS A 62 9.07 3.30 -4.59
N CYS A 63 7.75 3.23 -4.52
CA CYS A 63 6.99 2.20 -5.23
C CYS A 63 7.16 2.33 -6.75
N TYR A 64 7.09 3.54 -7.28
CA TYR A 64 7.15 3.81 -8.72
C TYR A 64 8.56 3.68 -9.28
N PHE A 65 9.54 4.39 -8.71
CA PHE A 65 10.89 4.48 -9.25
C PHE A 65 11.81 3.33 -8.79
N ASP A 66 11.70 2.87 -7.54
CA ASP A 66 12.63 1.84 -7.01
C ASP A 66 12.07 0.41 -7.15
N HIS A 67 10.76 0.22 -6.99
CA HIS A 67 10.13 -1.11 -7.03
C HIS A 67 9.49 -1.44 -8.38
N GLY A 68 9.41 -0.46 -9.29
CA GLY A 68 8.81 -0.61 -10.61
C GLY A 68 7.32 -0.96 -10.56
N VAL A 69 6.60 -0.48 -9.54
CA VAL A 69 5.14 -0.55 -9.50
C VAL A 69 4.61 0.47 -10.48
N THR A 70 3.83 0.02 -11.47
CA THR A 70 3.36 0.91 -12.54
C THR A 70 2.33 1.91 -12.01
N LYS A 71 2.18 3.03 -12.72
CA LYS A 71 1.13 4.02 -12.44
C LYS A 71 -0.27 3.36 -12.39
N SER A 72 -0.58 2.46 -13.31
CA SER A 72 -1.89 1.78 -13.35
C SER A 72 -2.13 0.90 -12.11
N VAL A 73 -1.09 0.28 -11.56
CA VAL A 73 -1.20 -0.49 -10.31
C VAL A 73 -1.40 0.44 -9.12
N LEU A 74 -0.65 1.56 -9.06
CA LEU A 74 -0.84 2.57 -8.02
C LEU A 74 -2.25 3.17 -8.07
N GLU A 75 -2.77 3.53 -9.24
CA GLU A 75 -4.15 4.02 -9.42
C GLU A 75 -5.22 3.04 -8.94
N LYS A 76 -4.90 1.74 -8.84
CA LYS A 76 -5.79 0.69 -8.34
C LYS A 76 -5.49 0.28 -6.90
N ALA A 77 -4.59 0.98 -6.19
CA ALA A 77 -4.09 0.56 -4.88
C ALA A 77 -5.22 0.27 -3.88
N TYR A 78 -6.27 1.10 -3.84
CA TYR A 78 -7.40 0.86 -2.95
C TYR A 78 -8.15 -0.43 -3.28
N GLN A 79 -8.47 -0.66 -4.57
CA GLN A 79 -9.17 -1.86 -5.02
C GLN A 79 -8.36 -3.13 -4.72
N ILE A 80 -7.05 -3.07 -4.96
CA ILE A 80 -6.10 -4.15 -4.69
C ILE A 80 -6.09 -4.50 -3.18
N ILE A 81 -6.03 -3.47 -2.33
CA ILE A 81 -6.05 -3.64 -0.87
C ILE A 81 -7.41 -4.17 -0.38
N ALA A 82 -8.51 -3.77 -1.02
CA ALA A 82 -9.86 -4.15 -0.63
C ALA A 82 -10.26 -5.56 -1.08
N ALA A 83 -9.56 -6.14 -2.06
CA ALA A 83 -9.79 -7.49 -2.55
C ALA A 83 -8.50 -8.34 -2.51
N PRO A 84 -7.95 -8.60 -1.31
CA PRO A 84 -6.68 -9.32 -1.18
C PRO A 84 -6.84 -10.80 -1.49
N LYS A 85 -5.76 -11.44 -1.94
CA LYS A 85 -5.66 -12.91 -2.02
C LYS A 85 -5.50 -13.51 -0.64
N ALA A 86 -4.60 -12.94 0.16
CA ALA A 86 -4.34 -13.38 1.53
C ALA A 86 -3.74 -12.24 2.37
N LEU A 87 -3.90 -12.34 3.68
CA LEU A 87 -3.34 -11.44 4.67
C LEU A 87 -2.41 -12.22 5.59
N TYR A 88 -1.23 -11.64 5.84
CA TYR A 88 -0.22 -12.21 6.72
C TYR A 88 0.16 -11.21 7.81
N ARG A 89 0.56 -11.72 8.97
CA ARG A 89 1.20 -10.93 10.01
C ARG A 89 2.57 -10.48 9.54
N SER A 90 2.87 -9.18 9.65
CA SER A 90 4.22 -8.67 9.44
C SER A 90 5.11 -9.04 10.62
N THR A 91 6.36 -9.42 10.38
CA THR A 91 7.34 -9.70 11.43
C THR A 91 7.92 -8.43 12.06
N THR A 92 7.62 -7.26 11.47
CA THR A 92 8.07 -5.96 11.98
C THR A 92 6.89 -5.17 12.54
N VAL A 93 5.98 -4.71 11.69
CA VAL A 93 4.84 -3.86 12.06
C VAL A 93 3.65 -4.16 11.14
N GLY A 94 2.48 -4.37 11.74
CA GLY A 94 1.20 -4.44 11.03
C GLY A 94 0.98 -5.74 10.25
N CYS A 95 0.45 -5.61 9.03
CA CYS A 95 0.12 -6.75 8.18
C CYS A 95 0.68 -6.60 6.77
N LEU A 96 0.82 -7.74 6.10
CA LEU A 96 1.22 -7.87 4.70
C LEU A 96 0.02 -8.38 3.92
N ILE A 97 -0.31 -7.70 2.84
CA ILE A 97 -1.36 -8.07 1.91
C ILE A 97 -0.69 -8.72 0.72
N MET A 98 -1.04 -9.98 0.46
CA MET A 98 -0.76 -10.63 -0.80
C MET A 98 -1.92 -10.40 -1.74
N THR A 99 -1.60 -10.00 -2.97
CA THR A 99 -2.58 -9.56 -3.96
C THR A 99 -2.63 -10.53 -5.16
N TYR A 100 -3.54 -10.31 -6.10
CA TYR A 100 -3.62 -11.09 -7.34
C TYR A 100 -2.76 -10.51 -8.46
N GLU A 101 -2.26 -9.29 -8.28
CA GLU A 101 -1.39 -8.60 -9.21
C GLU A 101 -0.02 -9.26 -9.22
N ILE A 102 0.39 -9.77 -10.39
CA ILE A 102 1.64 -10.50 -10.57
C ILE A 102 2.54 -9.84 -11.61
N ARG A 103 3.85 -9.99 -11.44
CA ARG A 103 4.86 -9.65 -12.46
C ARG A 103 5.79 -10.84 -12.64
N ARG A 104 5.77 -11.46 -13.82
CA ARG A 104 6.53 -12.68 -14.22
C ARG A 104 6.24 -13.97 -13.43
N ALA A 105 5.94 -13.87 -12.14
CA ALA A 105 5.45 -14.90 -11.22
C ALA A 105 5.34 -14.33 -9.80
N ASP A 106 5.93 -13.16 -9.57
CA ASP A 106 6.02 -12.55 -8.25
C ASP A 106 4.71 -11.84 -7.90
N PRO A 107 4.06 -12.16 -6.79
CA PRO A 107 2.89 -11.41 -6.33
C PRO A 107 3.31 -10.03 -5.84
N LEU A 108 2.47 -9.04 -6.08
CA LEU A 108 2.56 -7.74 -5.44
C LEU A 108 2.16 -7.88 -3.97
N ILE A 109 3.05 -7.42 -3.10
CA ILE A 109 2.85 -7.35 -1.66
C ILE A 109 2.63 -5.89 -1.26
N VAL A 110 1.62 -5.65 -0.43
CA VAL A 110 1.35 -4.34 0.17
C VAL A 110 1.54 -4.44 1.69
N SER A 111 2.42 -3.62 2.26
CA SER A 111 2.63 -3.58 3.71
C SER A 111 1.78 -2.47 4.32
N ILE A 112 0.98 -2.78 5.35
CA ILE A 112 0.15 -1.80 6.08
C ILE A 112 0.65 -1.66 7.51
N HIS A 113 0.96 -0.44 7.92
CA HIS A 113 1.26 -0.09 9.31
C HIS A 113 0.02 0.54 9.95
N PRO A 114 -0.52 -0.03 11.05
CA PRO A 114 -1.73 0.49 11.68
C PRO A 114 -1.47 1.78 12.45
N GLN A 115 -2.51 2.61 12.59
CA GLN A 115 -2.55 3.77 13.51
C GLN A 115 -1.30 4.67 13.47
N LYS A 116 -0.77 4.92 12.27
CA LYS A 116 0.38 5.80 12.11
C LYS A 116 -0.10 7.24 12.04
N GLN A 117 0.54 8.10 12.82
CA GLN A 117 0.33 9.53 12.72
C GLN A 117 0.99 10.08 11.45
N LEU A 118 0.22 10.76 10.60
CA LEU A 118 0.73 11.42 9.38
C LEU A 118 0.11 12.82 9.28
N GLY A 119 0.93 13.85 9.09
CA GLY A 119 0.44 15.23 8.98
C GLY A 119 0.33 15.91 10.35
N GLY A 120 -0.89 16.32 10.73
CA GLY A 120 -1.15 17.06 11.96
C GLY A 120 -1.10 16.21 13.23
N ARG A 121 -1.31 16.87 14.39
CA ARG A 121 -1.29 16.21 15.71
C ARG A 121 -2.40 15.18 15.93
N LYS A 122 -3.48 15.22 15.14
CA LYS A 122 -4.69 14.39 15.31
C LYS A 122 -4.97 13.46 14.13
N ASP A 123 -4.09 13.42 13.14
CA ASP A 123 -4.34 12.72 11.89
C ASP A 123 -3.67 11.33 11.92
N PHE A 124 -4.49 10.29 12.03
CA PHE A 124 -4.04 8.90 12.11
C PHE A 124 -4.60 8.06 10.96
N TYR A 125 -3.75 7.19 10.42
CA TYR A 125 -4.06 6.38 9.25
C TYR A 125 -3.56 4.95 9.40
N ASN A 126 -4.24 4.03 8.74
CA ASN A 126 -3.65 2.75 8.36
C ASN A 126 -2.77 2.99 7.13
N THR A 127 -1.45 3.03 7.31
CA THR A 127 -0.55 3.54 6.28
C THR A 127 0.01 2.44 5.41
N VAL A 128 -0.11 2.57 4.09
CA VAL A 128 0.67 1.77 3.15
C VAL A 128 2.15 2.16 3.30
N ALA A 129 2.95 1.25 3.82
CA ALA A 129 4.38 1.44 4.05
C ALA A 129 5.22 1.09 2.81
N SER A 130 4.74 0.15 1.99
CA SER A 130 5.36 -0.20 0.70
C SER A 130 4.40 -1.02 -0.17
N MET A 131 4.65 -0.99 -1.48
CA MET A 131 4.09 -1.90 -2.48
C MET A 131 5.24 -2.39 -3.35
N TYR A 132 5.39 -3.71 -3.49
CA TYR A 132 6.51 -4.29 -4.24
C TYR A 132 6.24 -5.74 -4.65
N TYR A 133 6.79 -6.16 -5.78
CA TYR A 133 6.71 -7.55 -6.22
C TYR A 133 7.71 -8.39 -5.42
N LYS A 134 7.25 -9.48 -4.83
CA LYS A 134 8.05 -10.31 -3.93
C LYS A 134 8.40 -11.65 -4.57
N GLU A 135 9.69 -11.83 -4.81
CA GLU A 135 10.27 -13.08 -5.31
C GLU A 135 10.32 -14.18 -4.23
N ASN A 136 10.60 -15.41 -4.69
CA ASN A 136 10.89 -16.60 -3.89
C ASN A 136 9.70 -17.11 -3.07
N ASP A 137 8.53 -17.25 -3.72
CA ASP A 137 7.32 -17.88 -3.18
C ASP A 137 7.02 -17.49 -1.71
N PRO A 138 6.69 -16.21 -1.47
CA PRO A 138 6.42 -15.73 -0.12
C PRO A 138 5.22 -16.44 0.53
N GLU A 139 4.26 -16.94 -0.26
CA GLU A 139 3.03 -17.57 0.20
C GLU A 139 3.33 -18.86 0.96
N THR A 140 4.04 -19.79 0.32
CA THR A 140 4.40 -21.06 0.95
C THR A 140 5.24 -20.82 2.20
N ARG A 141 6.22 -19.91 2.13
CA ARG A 141 7.11 -19.62 3.27
C ARG A 141 6.34 -19.04 4.45
N TRP A 142 5.52 -18.02 4.24
CA TRP A 142 4.81 -17.34 5.34
C TRP A 142 3.69 -18.21 5.94
N THR A 143 3.04 -19.02 5.13
CA THR A 143 2.08 -20.02 5.63
C THR A 143 2.77 -21.06 6.52
N LYS A 144 3.93 -21.59 6.10
CA LYS A 144 4.73 -22.52 6.94
C LYS A 144 5.23 -21.88 8.25
N GLN A 145 5.43 -20.57 8.25
CA GLN A 145 5.80 -19.80 9.44
C GLN A 145 4.60 -19.47 10.36
N GLY A 146 3.38 -19.89 10.00
CA GLY A 146 2.17 -19.60 10.79
C GLY A 146 1.76 -18.13 10.77
N LEU A 147 2.18 -17.36 9.76
CA LEU A 147 1.88 -15.93 9.67
C LEU A 147 0.51 -15.63 9.03
N LEU A 148 -0.16 -16.63 8.46
CA LEU A 148 -1.44 -16.45 7.79
C LEU A 148 -2.50 -15.93 8.79
N LEU A 149 -3.12 -14.80 8.46
CA LEU A 149 -4.24 -14.22 9.22
C LEU A 149 -5.58 -14.54 8.55
N TRP A 150 -5.60 -14.51 7.23
CA TRP A 150 -6.80 -14.70 6.42
C TRP A 150 -6.41 -15.05 4.97
N SER A 151 -7.22 -15.84 4.28
CA SER A 151 -7.10 -16.10 2.84
C SER A 151 -8.47 -16.08 2.18
N ALA A 152 -8.53 -15.56 0.95
CA ALA A 152 -9.70 -15.71 0.11
C ALA A 152 -9.95 -17.20 -0.15
N GLN A 153 -11.21 -17.64 -0.01
CA GLN A 153 -11.58 -18.99 -0.44
C GLN A 153 -11.39 -19.07 -1.96
N GLN A 154 -10.59 -20.02 -2.42
CA GLN A 154 -10.53 -20.34 -3.84
C GLN A 154 -11.88 -20.96 -4.20
N LYS A 155 -12.59 -20.31 -5.12
CA LYS A 155 -13.73 -20.94 -5.81
C LYS A 155 -13.20 -21.90 -6.86
#